data_AF-W4RVX3-F1
#
_entry.id   AF-W4RVX3-F1
#
_cell.length_a   1.000
_cell.length_b   1.000
_cell.length_c   1.000
_cell.angle_alpha   90.00
_cell.angle_beta   90.00
_cell.angle_gamma   90.00
#
_symmetry.space_group_name_H-M   'P 1'
#
loop_
_entity.id
_entity.type
_entity.pdbx_description
1 polymer ?
#
loop_
_entity_poly.entity_id
_entity_poly.type
_entity_poly.pdbx_seq_one_letter_code
_entity_poly.pdbx_strand_id
1 'polypeptide(L)'
;MDIRNFSEVTAINREEKTVSIKHVQTGEEYTESYDVLVLSPGAKPIVPPIEGLKSANVFTLRNIPDMDKIKAYLEDNKPNNAVVIGGGFIGLEMAENLVHTGVNVTLVEKLPQVMVQLTQKWQRSLRMSYERMAWS
;
A
#
# COMPACT_ATOMS: atom_id res chain seq x y z
N MET A 1 -29.47 -0.40 4.74
CA MET A 1 -28.21 0.35 4.59
C MET A 1 -27.95 0.48 3.10
N ASP A 2 -27.91 1.69 2.55
CA ASP A 2 -27.57 1.92 1.14
C ASP A 2 -26.05 1.98 1.03
N ILE A 3 -25.45 0.98 0.38
CA ILE A 3 -24.00 0.86 0.18
C ILE A 3 -23.77 0.75 -1.31
N ARG A 4 -23.00 1.69 -1.86
CA ARG A 4 -22.69 1.75 -3.28
C ARG A 4 -21.22 1.43 -3.50
N ASN A 5 -20.93 0.15 -3.69
CA ASN A 5 -19.60 -0.30 -4.08
C ASN A 5 -19.30 0.16 -5.51
N PHE A 6 -18.01 0.23 -5.85
CA PHE A 6 -17.58 0.67 -7.18
C PHE A 6 -18.05 2.10 -7.54
N SER A 7 -18.49 2.90 -6.57
CA SER A 7 -18.87 4.30 -6.76
C SER A 7 -17.77 5.21 -6.26
N GLU A 8 -17.11 5.93 -7.16
CA GLU A 8 -16.09 6.93 -6.84
C GLU A 8 -16.72 8.33 -6.85
N VAL A 9 -16.62 9.04 -5.72
CA VAL A 9 -16.98 10.47 -5.67
C VAL A 9 -15.87 11.26 -6.36
N THR A 10 -16.20 11.94 -7.46
CA THR A 10 -15.25 12.68 -8.30
C THR A 10 -15.24 14.18 -8.01
N ALA A 11 -16.35 14.74 -7.52
CA ALA A 11 -16.47 16.14 -7.15
C ALA A 11 -17.47 16.35 -6.01
N ILE A 12 -17.29 17.46 -5.27
CA ILE A 12 -18.21 17.91 -4.21
C ILE A 12 -18.68 19.31 -4.59
N ASN A 13 -19.97 19.49 -4.87
CA ASN A 13 -20.59 20.80 -5.00
C ASN A 13 -21.19 21.22 -3.65
N ARG A 14 -20.51 22.15 -2.96
CA ARG A 14 -20.92 22.60 -1.63
C ARG A 14 -22.10 23.56 -1.65
N GLU A 15 -22.27 24.33 -2.72
CA GLU A 15 -23.36 25.32 -2.85
C GLU A 15 -24.69 24.60 -3.04
N GLU A 16 -24.71 23.60 -3.92
CA GLU A 16 -25.90 22.78 -4.20
C GLU A 16 -26.08 21.62 -3.20
N LYS A 17 -25.10 21.40 -2.31
CA LYS A 17 -25.01 20.26 -1.40
C LYS A 17 -25.16 18.91 -2.13
N THR A 18 -24.37 18.73 -3.18
CA THR A 18 -24.36 17.51 -4.00
C THR A 18 -22.95 16.95 -4.21
N VAL A 19 -22.86 15.66 -4.53
CA VAL A 19 -21.64 14.99 -4.96
C VAL A 19 -21.83 14.40 -6.36
N SER A 20 -20.81 14.54 -7.20
CA SER A 20 -20.74 13.85 -8.48
C SER A 20 -20.09 12.49 -8.25
N ILE A 21 -20.73 11.43 -8.74
CA ILE A 21 -20.31 10.05 -8.52
C ILE A 21 -20.17 9.36 -9.86
N LYS A 22 -19.08 8.60 -10.01
CA LYS A 22 -18.81 7.74 -11.16
C LYS A 22 -18.82 6.29 -10.73
N HIS A 23 -19.62 5.46 -11.39
CA HIS A 23 -19.57 4.00 -11.21
C HIS A 23 -18.38 3.44 -12.00
N VAL A 24 -17.34 2.95 -11.31
CA VAL A 24 -16.03 2.64 -11.92
C VAL A 24 -16.05 1.47 -12.90
N GLN A 25 -17.04 0.58 -12.80
CA GLN A 25 -17.14 -0.57 -13.71
C GLN A 25 -17.90 -0.24 -15.00
N THR A 26 -18.92 0.61 -14.93
CA THR A 26 -19.79 0.94 -16.08
C THR A 26 -19.43 2.28 -16.72
N GLY A 27 -18.74 3.16 -15.99
CA GLY A 27 -18.44 4.52 -16.39
C GLY A 27 -19.62 5.49 -16.25
N GLU A 28 -20.78 5.03 -15.76
CA GLU A 28 -21.96 5.86 -15.55
C GLU A 28 -21.68 6.94 -14.50
N GLU A 29 -22.17 8.15 -14.76
CA GLU A 29 -22.03 9.30 -13.88
C GLU A 29 -23.40 9.79 -13.43
N TYR A 30 -23.53 10.07 -12.13
CA TYR A 30 -24.76 10.58 -11.53
C TYR A 30 -24.44 11.52 -10.37
N THR A 31 -25.47 12.20 -9.86
CA THR A 31 -25.35 13.14 -8.75
C THR A 31 -26.22 12.70 -7.59
N GLU A 32 -25.72 12.87 -6.37
CA GLU A 32 -26.47 12.62 -5.14
C GLU A 32 -26.42 13.83 -4.23
N SER A 33 -27.56 14.16 -3.61
CA SER A 33 -27.66 15.23 -2.63
C SER A 33 -27.28 14.74 -1.23
N TYR A 34 -26.81 15.65 -0.39
CA TYR A 34 -26.50 15.34 1.00
C TYR A 34 -26.94 16.46 1.94
N ASP A 35 -27.34 16.09 3.16
CA ASP A 35 -27.49 17.06 4.24
C ASP A 35 -26.20 17.27 5.01
N VAL A 36 -25.49 16.17 5.27
CA VAL A 36 -24.20 16.12 5.96
C VAL A 36 -23.28 15.23 5.14
N LEU A 37 -22.05 15.69 4.90
CA LEU A 37 -21.03 14.94 4.17
C LEU A 37 -19.86 14.61 5.11
N VAL A 38 -19.54 13.32 5.23
CA VAL A 38 -18.38 12.83 5.98
C VAL A 38 -17.33 12.32 5.00
N LEU A 39 -16.11 12.86 5.10
CA LEU A 39 -15.00 12.46 4.24
C LEU A 39 -14.08 11.50 4.99
N SER A 40 -13.97 10.26 4.48
CA SER A 40 -13.01 9.26 4.97
C SER A 40 -12.29 8.52 3.82
N PRO A 41 -11.64 9.24 2.88
CA PRO A 41 -11.01 8.63 1.69
C PRO A 41 -9.70 7.87 1.98
N GLY A 42 -9.23 7.88 3.24
CA GLY A 42 -7.94 7.33 3.64
C GLY A 42 -6.74 8.05 3.01
N ALA A 43 -5.61 7.35 2.87
CA ALA A 43 -4.37 7.86 2.30
C ALA A 43 -3.88 6.98 1.13
N LYS A 44 -3.20 7.58 0.15
CA LYS A 44 -2.56 6.87 -0.97
C LYS A 44 -1.07 6.60 -0.67
N PRO A 45 -0.49 5.46 -1.11
CA PRO A 45 0.94 5.23 -1.00
C PRO A 45 1.73 6.32 -1.74
N ILE A 46 2.85 6.72 -1.15
CA ILE A 46 3.77 7.69 -1.78
C ILE A 46 4.66 6.92 -2.75
N VAL A 47 4.62 7.29 -4.02
CA VAL A 47 5.54 6.76 -5.04
C VAL A 47 6.64 7.80 -5.27
N PRO A 48 7.91 7.51 -4.89
CA PRO A 48 8.99 8.47 -5.06
C PRO A 48 9.32 8.68 -6.55
N PRO A 49 9.76 9.90 -6.94
CA PRO A 49 10.11 10.21 -8.33
C PRO A 49 11.48 9.61 -8.70
N ILE A 50 11.53 8.29 -8.86
CA ILE A 50 12.74 7.56 -9.27
C ILE A 50 12.62 7.26 -10.76
N GLU A 51 13.65 7.60 -11.53
CA GLU A 51 13.71 7.30 -12.95
C GLU A 51 13.70 5.79 -13.20
N GLY A 52 12.95 5.32 -14.20
CA GLY A 52 12.80 3.90 -14.51
C GLY A 52 11.85 3.12 -13.59
N LEU A 53 11.30 3.72 -12.54
CA LEU A 53 10.38 3.04 -11.61
C LEU A 53 9.10 2.53 -12.30
N LYS A 54 8.58 3.29 -13.28
CA LYS A 54 7.37 2.94 -14.04
C LYS A 54 7.56 1.74 -14.98
N SER A 55 8.79 1.50 -15.42
CA SER A 55 9.16 0.39 -16.30
C SER A 55 9.67 -0.84 -15.53
N ALA A 56 9.81 -0.73 -14.21
CA ALA A 56 10.22 -1.81 -13.35
C ALA A 56 9.00 -2.55 -12.76
N ASN A 57 9.21 -3.77 -12.28
CA ASN A 57 8.20 -4.58 -11.59
C ASN A 57 7.98 -4.02 -10.17
N VAL A 58 7.27 -2.90 -10.08
CA VAL A 58 7.08 -2.12 -8.85
C VAL A 58 5.63 -2.19 -8.39
N PHE A 59 5.45 -2.51 -7.13
CA PHE A 59 4.16 -2.68 -6.49
C PHE A 59 4.03 -1.76 -5.29
N THR A 60 2.84 -1.19 -5.12
CA THR A 60 2.42 -0.55 -3.86
C THR A 60 1.35 -1.43 -3.21
N LEU A 61 1.25 -1.41 -1.88
CA LEU A 61 0.23 -2.18 -1.16
C LEU A 61 -0.70 -1.23 -0.39
N ARG A 62 -1.98 -1.18 -0.76
CA ARG A 62 -3.03 -0.48 -0.02
C ARG A 62 -4.31 -1.30 0.17
N ASN A 63 -4.66 -2.14 -0.79
CA ASN A 63 -5.92 -2.87 -0.80
C ASN A 63 -5.75 -4.33 -1.27
N ILE A 64 -6.84 -5.10 -1.27
CA ILE A 64 -6.84 -6.50 -1.70
C ILE A 64 -6.36 -6.65 -3.17
N PRO A 65 -6.87 -5.87 -4.15
CA PRO A 65 -6.35 -5.93 -5.52
C PRO A 65 -4.84 -5.72 -5.66
N ASP A 66 -4.23 -4.87 -4.83
CA ASP A 66 -2.78 -4.69 -4.80
C ASP A 66 -2.06 -5.96 -4.33
N MET A 67 -2.60 -6.62 -3.30
CA MET A 67 -2.06 -7.88 -2.78
C MET A 67 -2.18 -9.01 -3.80
N ASP A 68 -3.31 -9.10 -4.51
CA ASP A 68 -3.52 -10.11 -5.54
C ASP A 68 -2.51 -9.97 -6.68
N LYS A 69 -2.18 -8.74 -7.09
CA LYS A 69 -1.13 -8.48 -8.09
C LYS A 69 0.24 -8.95 -7.64
N ILE A 70 0.61 -8.70 -6.38
CA ILE A 70 1.89 -9.16 -5.82
C ILE A 70 1.94 -10.68 -5.82
N LYS A 71 0.88 -11.34 -5.33
CA LYS A 71 0.79 -12.82 -5.30
C LYS A 71 0.90 -13.43 -6.68
N ALA A 72 0.10 -12.96 -7.63
CA ALA A 72 0.13 -13.42 -9.01
C ALA A 72 1.55 -13.28 -9.60
N TYR A 73 2.20 -12.12 -9.38
CA TYR A 73 3.57 -11.92 -9.84
C TYR A 73 4.56 -12.91 -9.22
N LEU A 74 4.46 -13.18 -7.91
CA LEU A 74 5.29 -14.16 -7.22
C LEU A 74 5.10 -15.57 -7.77
N GLU A 75 3.86 -15.99 -8.04
CA GLU A 75 3.52 -17.31 -8.55
C GLU A 75 4.00 -17.50 -10.01
N ASP A 76 3.74 -16.50 -10.86
CA ASP A 76 4.03 -16.56 -12.30
C ASP A 76 5.53 -16.42 -12.59
N ASN A 77 6.23 -15.55 -11.85
CA ASN A 77 7.61 -15.18 -12.18
C ASN A 77 8.64 -15.80 -11.24
N LYS A 78 8.21 -16.31 -10.07
CA LYS A 78 9.07 -16.95 -9.06
C LYS A 78 10.37 -16.17 -8.82
N PRO A 79 10.29 -14.87 -8.46
CA PRO A 79 11.47 -14.05 -8.31
C PRO A 79 12.35 -14.57 -7.17
N ASN A 80 13.66 -14.63 -7.39
CA ASN A 80 14.61 -15.02 -6.34
C ASN A 80 14.91 -13.88 -5.37
N ASN A 81 14.68 -12.63 -5.77
CA ASN A 81 15.04 -11.44 -5.00
C ASN A 81 13.93 -10.40 -5.05
N ALA A 82 13.72 -9.70 -3.94
CA ALA A 82 12.83 -8.55 -3.85
C ALA A 82 13.47 -7.42 -3.03
N VAL A 83 13.16 -6.18 -3.39
CA VAL A 83 13.54 -4.99 -2.62
C VAL A 83 12.28 -4.38 -2.03
N VAL A 84 12.26 -4.20 -0.71
CA VAL A 84 11.21 -3.48 0.00
C VAL A 84 11.73 -2.08 0.33
N ILE A 85 11.02 -1.05 -0.10
CA ILE A 85 11.37 0.35 0.14
C ILE A 85 10.46 0.91 1.24
N GLY A 86 11.07 1.28 2.38
CA GLY A 86 10.39 1.77 3.57
C GLY A 86 10.34 0.74 4.70
N GLY A 87 10.94 1.06 5.84
CA GLY A 87 11.02 0.26 7.06
C GLY A 87 9.97 0.62 8.11
N GLY A 88 8.80 1.10 7.68
CA GLY A 88 7.63 1.22 8.54
C GLY A 88 6.94 -0.13 8.76
N PHE A 89 5.84 -0.12 9.52
CA PHE A 89 5.09 -1.34 9.86
C PHE A 89 4.72 -2.19 8.63
N ILE A 90 4.09 -1.58 7.62
CA ILE A 90 3.69 -2.29 6.38
C ILE A 90 4.90 -2.86 5.64
N GLY A 91 6.02 -2.13 5.60
CA GLY A 91 7.22 -2.58 4.91
C GLY A 91 7.87 -3.78 5.60
N LEU A 92 7.90 -3.80 6.93
CA LEU A 92 8.40 -4.95 7.69
C LEU A 92 7.52 -6.19 7.53
N GLU A 93 6.20 -6.03 7.62
CA GLU A 93 5.25 -7.12 7.36
C GLU A 93 5.43 -7.69 5.96
N MET A 94 5.61 -6.83 4.95
CA MET A 94 5.88 -7.28 3.58
C MET A 94 7.22 -8.00 3.45
N ALA A 95 8.28 -7.49 4.10
CA ALA A 95 9.59 -8.13 4.09
C ALA A 95 9.51 -9.54 4.71
N GLU A 96 8.85 -9.68 5.85
CA GLU A 96 8.65 -10.97 6.52
C GLU A 96 7.86 -11.96 5.66
N ASN A 97 6.73 -11.53 5.09
CA ASN A 97 5.91 -12.39 4.25
C ASN A 97 6.66 -12.84 2.98
N LEU A 98 7.46 -11.97 2.36
CA LEU A 98 8.27 -12.33 1.20
C LEU A 98 9.38 -13.33 1.56
N VAL A 99 10.04 -13.16 2.72
CA VAL A 99 11.02 -14.14 3.22
C VAL A 99 10.36 -15.50 3.44
N HIS A 100 9.15 -15.55 4.01
CA HIS A 100 8.40 -16.80 4.17
C HIS A 100 8.04 -17.49 2.85
N THR A 101 8.00 -16.76 1.73
CA THR A 101 7.84 -17.34 0.39
C THR A 101 9.14 -17.84 -0.23
N GLY A 102 10.27 -17.75 0.48
CA GLY A 102 11.60 -18.16 -0.01
C GLY A 102 12.29 -17.11 -0.89
N VAL A 103 11.78 -15.88 -0.92
CA VAL A 103 12.38 -14.78 -1.69
C VAL A 103 13.46 -14.10 -0.85
N ASN A 104 14.63 -13.83 -1.43
CA ASN A 104 15.66 -13.04 -0.76
C ASN A 104 15.25 -11.57 -0.72
N VAL A 105 15.09 -11.00 0.48
CA VAL A 105 14.60 -9.63 0.64
C VAL A 105 15.69 -8.67 1.06
N THR A 106 15.81 -7.56 0.35
CA THR A 106 16.57 -6.38 0.80
C THR A 106 15.60 -5.29 1.24
N LEU A 107 15.67 -4.88 2.50
CA LEU A 107 14.90 -3.75 3.03
C LEU A 107 15.74 -2.47 2.98
N VAL A 108 15.21 -1.44 2.33
CA VAL A 108 15.85 -0.12 2.22
C VAL A 108 15.01 0.91 2.97
N GLU A 109 15.60 1.55 3.98
CA GLU A 109 15.00 2.63 4.75
C GLU A 109 15.89 3.88 4.64
N LYS A 110 15.26 5.05 4.45
CA LYS A 110 15.96 6.33 4.35
C LYS A 110 16.49 6.78 5.72
N LEU A 111 15.72 6.50 6.78
CA LEU A 111 16.08 6.85 8.13
C LEU A 111 17.12 5.88 8.69
N PRO A 112 17.89 6.26 9.73
CA PRO A 112 18.91 5.38 10.32
C PRO A 112 18.35 4.08 10.93
N GLN A 113 17.03 3.96 11.07
CA GLN A 113 16.35 2.86 11.74
C GLN A 113 14.94 2.62 11.19
N VAL A 114 14.52 1.36 11.27
CA VAL A 114 13.14 0.91 11.02
C VAL A 114 12.22 1.22 12.21
N MET A 115 10.89 1.20 12.00
CA MET A 115 9.86 1.38 13.04
C MET A 115 10.11 2.59 13.95
N VAL A 116 10.18 3.77 13.33
CA VAL A 116 10.53 5.02 14.03
C VAL A 116 9.60 5.40 15.18
N GLN A 117 8.39 4.83 15.23
CA GLN A 117 7.42 5.01 16.31
C GLN A 117 7.82 4.27 17.61
N LEU A 118 8.75 3.33 17.54
CA LEU A 118 9.22 2.56 18.69
C LEU A 118 10.37 3.26 19.43
N THR A 119 10.62 2.86 20.67
CA THR A 119 11.80 3.30 21.41
C THR A 119 13.05 2.58 20.90
N GLN A 120 14.24 3.19 21.09
CA GLN A 120 15.52 2.62 20.63
C GLN A 120 15.79 1.20 21.13
N LYS A 121 15.34 0.86 22.35
CA LYS A 121 15.49 -0.49 22.90
C LYS A 121 14.74 -1.53 22.08
N TRP A 122 13.48 -1.24 21.73
CA TRP A 122 12.66 -2.14 20.92
C TRP A 122 13.13 -2.20 19.47
N GLN A 123 13.62 -1.09 18.93
CA GLN A 123 14.21 -1.03 17.59
C GLN A 123 15.46 -1.91 17.46
N ARG A 124 16.36 -1.91 18.45
CA ARG A 124 17.52 -2.82 18.47
C ARG A 124 17.11 -4.29 18.53
N SER A 125 16.09 -4.60 19.32
CA SER A 125 15.55 -5.97 19.40
C SER A 125 15.00 -6.44 18.05
N LEU A 126 14.21 -5.60 17.36
CA LEU A 126 13.67 -5.91 16.04
C LEU A 126 14.78 -6.13 15.01
N ARG A 127 15.78 -5.24 14.97
CA ARG A 127 16.92 -5.38 14.06
C ARG A 127 17.61 -6.73 14.22
N MET A 128 17.90 -7.14 15.46
CA MET A 128 18.54 -8.43 15.74
C MET A 128 17.66 -9.65 15.38
N SER A 129 16.34 -9.51 15.41
CA SER A 129 15.42 -10.59 14.99
C SER A 129 15.40 -10.75 13.48
N TYR A 130 15.28 -9.64 12.73
CA TYR A 130 15.26 -9.68 11.26
C TYR A 130 16.64 -10.05 10.67
N GLU A 131 17.74 -9.59 11.27
CA GLU A 131 19.08 -10.04 10.87
C GLU A 131 19.24 -11.56 11.05
N ARG A 132 18.70 -12.15 12.13
CA ARG A 132 18.77 -13.62 12.33
C ARG A 132 17.94 -14.40 11.31
N MET A 133 16.79 -13.86 10.90
CA MET A 133 15.91 -14.49 9.91
C MET A 133 16.51 -14.47 8.50
N ALA A 134 17.32 -13.47 8.17
CA ALA A 134 17.99 -13.36 6.87
C ALA A 134 19.15 -14.37 6.68
N TRP A 135 19.55 -15.10 7.72
CA TRP A 135 20.67 -16.07 7.68
C TRP A 135 20.28 -17.48 8.16
N SER A 136 18.98 -17.79 8.25
CA SER A 136 18.44 -19.12 8.57
C SER A 136 17.77 -19.74 7.35
#